data_AF-A0A0D6PFT7-F1
#
_entry.id   AF-A0A0D6PFT7-F1
#
_cell.length_a   1.000
_cell.length_b   1.000
_cell.length_c   1.000
_cell.angle_alpha   90.00
_cell.angle_beta   90.00
_cell.angle_gamma   90.00
#
_symmetry.space_group_name_H-M   'P 1'
#
loop_
_entity.id
_entity.type
_entity.pdbx_description
1 polymer ?
#
loop_
_entity_poly.entity_id
_entity_poly.type
_entity_poly.pdbx_seq_one_letter_code
_entity_poly.pdbx_strand_id
1 'polypeptide(L)'
;MKSEFGPISDEWPCFSFTKKSVGQRLQTEFRPGRDIIVYVGTTNPETTENPDHRSRLISAVSIEPNQILDTSKIVPEHMWEWSVSTWGEKWQYSMAAIDAALMIGPPFPEARAVAPTAYTSFAEIQNRGNVVEALGEERALIMALAVERIALKLAEPVQRYMNLMRSALIPDKTVKQEAYRIAENILDRLRKGGEVSSRLNPVRAAPNLSDLIALITQKWQDDQKGKCALCGGSLVQTKSSMLQPSPDRIDSTNVNYDDKNLQITHLACNLAKNKWGISDFKDWLAIVQAGALASDQIGERR
;
A
#
# COMPACT_ATOMS: atom_id res chain seq x y z
N MET A 1 -12.06 7.96 -18.48
CA MET A 1 -11.86 7.34 -17.13
C MET A 1 -13.10 6.52 -16.82
N LYS A 2 -13.13 5.62 -15.84
CA LYS A 2 -14.34 4.79 -15.59
C LYS A 2 -15.55 5.58 -15.08
N SER A 3 -15.37 6.82 -14.59
CA SER A 3 -16.41 7.65 -13.99
C SER A 3 -17.70 7.83 -14.82
N GLU A 4 -17.65 7.49 -16.11
CA GLU A 4 -18.78 7.56 -17.06
C GLU A 4 -19.86 6.50 -16.76
N PHE A 5 -19.51 5.36 -16.14
CA PHE A 5 -20.35 4.15 -16.05
C PHE A 5 -21.05 3.96 -14.68
N GLY A 6 -21.11 5.01 -13.87
CA GLY A 6 -21.84 5.00 -12.61
C GLY A 6 -20.97 5.08 -11.36
N PRO A 7 -21.62 5.02 -10.18
CA PRO A 7 -21.00 5.34 -8.90
C PRO A 7 -19.84 4.40 -8.56
N ILE A 8 -19.02 4.85 -7.61
CA ILE A 8 -18.10 3.98 -6.88
C ILE A 8 -18.89 2.96 -6.06
N SER A 9 -18.44 1.70 -6.04
CA SER A 9 -19.12 0.59 -5.36
C SER A 9 -18.16 -0.56 -5.03
N ASP A 10 -18.62 -1.58 -4.30
CA ASP A 10 -17.87 -2.82 -4.04
C ASP A 10 -17.51 -3.59 -5.33
N GLU A 11 -18.31 -3.44 -6.39
CA GLU A 11 -18.05 -4.03 -7.70
C GLU A 11 -16.93 -3.31 -8.46
N TRP A 12 -16.66 -2.06 -8.10
CA TRP A 12 -15.60 -1.26 -8.71
C TRP A 12 -14.97 -0.29 -7.70
N PRO A 13 -14.19 -0.79 -6.72
CA PRO A 13 -13.76 -0.02 -5.55
C PRO A 13 -12.46 0.78 -5.82
N CYS A 14 -12.32 1.34 -7.02
CA CYS A 14 -11.11 2.04 -7.44
C CYS A 14 -11.38 3.15 -8.47
N PHE A 15 -10.38 4.02 -8.61
CA PHE A 15 -10.30 5.00 -9.67
C PHE A 15 -9.49 4.46 -10.85
N SER A 16 -10.18 4.16 -11.95
CA SER A 16 -9.59 3.49 -13.11
C SER A 16 -9.42 4.39 -14.33
N PHE A 17 -8.29 4.22 -15.00
CA PHE A 17 -7.84 5.03 -16.12
C PHE A 17 -7.09 4.19 -17.15
N THR A 18 -7.21 4.59 -18.42
CA THR A 18 -6.62 3.83 -19.54
C THR A 18 -5.13 4.15 -19.74
N LYS A 19 -4.72 5.40 -19.51
CA LYS A 19 -3.35 5.85 -19.72
C LYS A 19 -2.59 5.89 -18.40
N LYS A 20 -1.51 5.13 -18.30
CA LYS A 20 -0.64 5.11 -17.10
C LYS A 20 -0.11 6.50 -16.70
N SER A 21 0.04 7.41 -17.66
CA SER A 21 0.44 8.81 -17.43
C SER A 21 -0.53 9.58 -16.52
N VAL A 22 -1.82 9.26 -16.53
CA VAL A 22 -2.81 9.86 -15.60
C VAL A 22 -2.46 9.47 -14.18
N GLY A 23 -2.19 8.18 -13.94
CA GLY A 23 -1.74 7.69 -12.64
C GLY A 23 -0.45 8.37 -12.20
N GLN A 24 0.57 8.42 -13.05
CA GLN A 24 1.87 9.05 -12.73
C GLN A 24 1.72 10.52 -12.32
N ARG A 25 0.85 11.27 -13.01
CA ARG A 25 0.54 12.65 -12.65
C ARG A 25 -0.11 12.72 -11.26
N LEU A 26 -1.10 11.88 -11.00
CA LEU A 26 -1.77 11.82 -9.69
C LEU A 26 -0.81 11.43 -8.56
N GLN A 27 0.20 10.58 -8.79
CA GLN A 27 1.22 10.30 -7.76
C GLN A 27 1.98 11.55 -7.33
N THR A 28 2.15 12.51 -8.25
CA THR A 28 2.92 13.72 -8.01
C THR A 28 2.06 14.82 -7.39
N GLU A 29 0.85 15.00 -7.91
CA GLU A 29 -0.01 16.15 -7.63
C GLU A 29 -1.04 15.87 -6.53
N PHE A 30 -1.60 14.66 -6.46
CA PHE A 30 -2.65 14.32 -5.51
C PHE A 30 -2.09 14.21 -4.09
N ARG A 31 -2.71 14.92 -3.14
CA ARG A 31 -2.37 14.87 -1.72
C ARG A 31 -3.49 14.19 -0.93
N PRO A 32 -3.28 12.94 -0.46
CA PRO A 32 -4.24 12.24 0.39
C PRO A 32 -4.62 13.06 1.63
N GLY A 33 -5.90 13.01 2.00
CA GLY A 33 -6.45 13.78 3.13
C GLY A 33 -6.73 15.27 2.85
N ARG A 34 -6.23 15.81 1.73
CA ARG A 34 -6.53 17.17 1.26
C ARG A 34 -7.40 17.15 0.00
N ASP A 35 -7.05 16.28 -0.93
CA ASP A 35 -7.64 16.23 -2.26
C ASP A 35 -8.65 15.08 -2.37
N ILE A 36 -9.67 15.28 -3.20
CA ILE A 36 -10.70 14.29 -3.53
C ILE A 36 -10.93 14.28 -5.04
N ILE A 37 -11.34 13.13 -5.58
CA ILE A 37 -11.77 12.98 -6.97
C ILE A 37 -13.28 12.85 -6.99
N VAL A 38 -13.95 13.67 -7.79
CA VAL A 38 -15.40 13.60 -7.99
C VAL A 38 -15.70 12.96 -9.34
N TYR A 39 -16.56 11.94 -9.36
CA TYR A 39 -17.02 11.29 -10.56
C TYR A 39 -18.19 12.06 -11.14
N VAL A 40 -18.10 12.28 -12.45
CA VAL A 40 -19.11 13.01 -13.19
C VAL A 40 -19.55 12.18 -14.38
N GLY A 41 -20.87 12.05 -14.55
CA GLY A 41 -21.44 11.38 -15.70
C GLY A 41 -21.36 12.25 -16.96
N THR A 42 -21.24 11.59 -18.12
CA THR A 42 -21.23 12.30 -19.41
C THR A 42 -22.65 12.56 -19.89
N THR A 43 -22.80 13.30 -20.98
CA THR A 43 -24.08 13.44 -21.69
C THR A 43 -24.37 12.27 -22.63
N ASN A 44 -23.38 11.41 -22.92
CA ASN A 44 -23.51 10.36 -23.94
C ASN A 44 -24.28 9.16 -23.35
N PRO A 45 -25.44 8.77 -23.91
CA PRO A 45 -26.19 7.60 -23.44
C PRO A 45 -25.43 6.29 -23.62
N GLU A 46 -24.49 6.21 -24.56
CA GLU A 46 -23.67 5.00 -24.77
C GLU A 46 -22.65 4.81 -23.65
N THR A 47 -22.08 5.90 -23.09
CA THR A 47 -21.07 5.78 -22.03
C THR A 47 -21.62 6.03 -20.63
N THR A 48 -22.81 6.63 -20.51
CA THR A 48 -23.55 6.81 -19.26
C THR A 48 -24.98 6.30 -19.45
N GLU A 49 -25.13 4.98 -19.29
CA GLU A 49 -26.38 4.25 -19.55
C GLU A 49 -27.54 4.79 -18.69
N ASN A 50 -27.34 4.89 -17.37
CA ASN A 50 -28.36 5.41 -16.45
C ASN A 50 -28.63 6.91 -16.72
N PRO A 51 -29.86 7.29 -17.15
CA PRO A 51 -30.22 8.68 -17.40
C PRO A 51 -30.02 9.60 -16.20
N ASP A 52 -30.24 9.12 -14.97
CA ASP A 52 -30.13 9.93 -13.75
C ASP A 52 -28.69 10.36 -13.46
N HIS A 53 -27.70 9.69 -14.05
CA HIS A 53 -26.28 10.00 -13.88
C HIS A 53 -25.77 11.03 -14.89
N ARG A 54 -26.51 11.28 -15.98
CA ARG A 54 -26.01 12.08 -17.10
C ARG A 54 -25.83 13.53 -16.68
N SER A 55 -24.63 14.07 -16.91
CA SER A 55 -24.23 15.42 -16.45
C SER A 55 -24.38 15.66 -14.95
N ARG A 56 -24.36 14.61 -14.13
CA ARG A 56 -24.48 14.71 -12.67
C ARG A 56 -23.18 14.37 -11.98
N LEU A 57 -22.99 14.93 -10.80
CA LEU A 57 -21.97 14.52 -9.84
C LEU A 57 -22.50 13.28 -9.11
N ILE A 58 -21.75 12.17 -9.13
CA ILE A 58 -22.28 10.85 -8.74
C ILE A 58 -21.62 10.34 -7.45
N SER A 59 -20.30 10.44 -7.37
CA SER A 59 -19.54 9.96 -6.23
C SER A 59 -18.28 10.78 -5.99
N ALA A 60 -17.77 10.77 -4.77
CA ALA A 60 -16.48 11.34 -4.41
C ALA A 60 -15.60 10.25 -3.80
N VAL A 61 -14.32 10.26 -4.14
CA VAL A 61 -13.35 9.29 -3.62
C VAL A 61 -12.05 9.97 -3.21
N SER A 62 -11.44 9.49 -2.14
CA SER A 62 -10.02 9.69 -1.87
C SER A 62 -9.28 8.43 -2.32
N ILE A 63 -8.14 8.60 -2.99
CA ILE A 63 -7.37 7.50 -3.57
C ILE A 63 -6.06 7.29 -2.83
N GLU A 64 -5.48 6.10 -2.96
CA GLU A 64 -4.07 5.82 -2.64
C GLU A 64 -3.20 6.07 -3.87
N PRO A 65 -2.52 7.23 -3.99
CA PRO A 65 -1.82 7.62 -5.20
C PRO A 65 -0.46 6.91 -5.33
N ASN A 66 0.11 6.32 -4.28
CA ASN A 66 1.44 5.71 -4.36
C ASN A 66 1.43 4.35 -5.07
N GLN A 67 0.25 3.80 -5.34
CA GLN A 67 0.11 2.48 -5.94
C GLN A 67 -0.75 2.54 -7.21
N ILE A 68 -0.11 2.35 -8.36
CA ILE A 68 -0.79 2.08 -9.62
C ILE A 68 -0.86 0.56 -9.80
N LEU A 69 -2.07 0.03 -9.83
CA LEU A 69 -2.37 -1.38 -9.95
C LEU A 69 -3.03 -1.70 -11.28
N ASP A 70 -2.99 -2.97 -11.63
CA ASP A 70 -3.87 -3.53 -12.65
C ASP A 70 -5.29 -3.60 -12.09
N THR A 71 -6.26 -3.06 -12.82
CA THR A 71 -7.67 -3.02 -12.41
C THR A 71 -8.22 -4.41 -12.15
N SER A 72 -7.83 -5.42 -12.95
CA SER A 72 -8.25 -6.82 -12.80
C SER A 72 -7.86 -7.43 -11.45
N LYS A 73 -6.90 -6.84 -10.73
CA LYS A 73 -6.44 -7.30 -9.41
C LYS A 73 -7.18 -6.64 -8.25
N ILE A 74 -8.01 -5.64 -8.53
CA ILE A 74 -8.79 -4.91 -7.52
C ILE A 74 -10.27 -5.26 -7.63
N VAL A 75 -10.81 -5.24 -8.85
CA VAL A 75 -12.24 -5.48 -9.06
C VAL A 75 -12.54 -6.99 -9.05
N PRO A 76 -13.77 -7.40 -8.70
CA PRO A 76 -14.18 -8.80 -8.82
C PRO A 76 -14.00 -9.33 -10.25
N GLU A 77 -13.59 -10.59 -10.39
CA GLU A 77 -13.29 -11.21 -11.69
C GLU A 77 -14.45 -11.08 -12.68
N HIS A 78 -15.67 -11.42 -12.26
CA HIS A 78 -16.87 -11.29 -13.10
C HIS A 78 -17.12 -9.86 -13.61
N MET A 79 -16.78 -8.84 -12.81
CA MET A 79 -16.91 -7.43 -13.23
C MET A 79 -15.84 -7.04 -14.24
N TRP A 80 -14.63 -7.57 -14.09
CA TRP A 80 -13.58 -7.37 -15.08
C TRP A 80 -13.93 -8.01 -16.42
N GLU A 81 -14.39 -9.26 -16.41
CA GLU A 81 -14.84 -9.97 -17.62
C GLU A 81 -15.99 -9.26 -18.32
N TRP A 82 -16.99 -8.80 -17.56
CA TRP A 82 -18.08 -7.98 -18.10
C TRP A 82 -17.56 -6.69 -18.74
N SER A 83 -16.63 -5.99 -18.07
CA SER A 83 -16.06 -4.75 -18.60
C SER A 83 -15.28 -4.99 -19.89
N VAL A 84 -14.46 -6.05 -19.95
CA VAL A 84 -13.67 -6.38 -21.15
C VAL A 84 -14.56 -6.80 -22.32
N SER A 85 -15.58 -7.61 -22.07
CA SER A 85 -16.53 -8.04 -23.12
C SER A 85 -17.35 -6.87 -23.67
N THR A 86 -17.72 -5.91 -22.82
CA THR A 86 -18.56 -4.77 -23.22
C THR A 86 -17.74 -3.64 -23.86
N TRP A 87 -16.55 -3.35 -23.32
CA TRP A 87 -15.79 -2.13 -23.63
C TRP A 87 -14.40 -2.38 -24.21
N GLY A 88 -13.98 -3.64 -24.31
CA GLY A 88 -12.60 -4.04 -24.57
C GLY A 88 -11.71 -3.78 -23.36
N GLU A 89 -10.39 -3.85 -23.54
CA GLU A 89 -9.41 -3.64 -22.47
C GLU A 89 -9.23 -2.14 -22.11
N LYS A 90 -10.32 -1.44 -21.81
CA LYS A 90 -10.28 -0.07 -21.27
C LYS A 90 -10.02 -0.10 -19.76
N TRP A 91 -9.41 0.98 -19.28
CA TRP A 91 -9.13 1.20 -17.85
C TRP A 91 -8.33 0.09 -17.17
N GLN A 92 -7.28 -0.39 -17.83
CA GLN A 92 -6.37 -1.42 -17.30
C GLN A 92 -5.64 -1.02 -16.03
N TYR A 93 -5.51 0.29 -15.76
CA TYR A 93 -4.81 0.81 -14.60
C TYR A 93 -5.78 1.41 -13.60
N SER A 94 -5.47 1.26 -12.32
CA SER A 94 -6.27 1.78 -11.23
C SER A 94 -5.45 2.24 -10.04
N MET A 95 -6.03 3.15 -9.26
CA MET A 95 -5.62 3.47 -7.89
C MET A 95 -6.77 3.11 -6.95
N ALA A 96 -6.47 2.48 -5.83
CA ALA A 96 -7.51 2.06 -4.87
C ALA A 96 -8.22 3.28 -4.26
N ALA A 97 -9.54 3.21 -4.13
CA ALA A 97 -10.30 4.21 -3.38
C ALA A 97 -10.25 3.85 -1.89
N ILE A 98 -9.63 4.70 -1.07
CA ILE A 98 -9.41 4.46 0.36
C ILE A 98 -10.50 5.06 1.25
N ASP A 99 -11.23 6.04 0.71
CA ASP A 99 -12.45 6.60 1.28
C ASP A 99 -13.39 6.95 0.12
N ALA A 100 -14.69 6.79 0.32
CA ALA A 100 -15.68 6.97 -0.72
C ALA A 100 -17.00 7.48 -0.18
N ALA A 101 -17.67 8.28 -0.99
CA ALA A 101 -19.01 8.77 -0.71
C ALA A 101 -19.83 8.86 -1.99
N LEU A 102 -21.13 8.66 -1.86
CA LEU A 102 -22.12 8.86 -2.91
C LEU A 102 -22.75 10.25 -2.74
N MET A 103 -22.95 10.95 -3.84
CA MET A 103 -23.75 12.18 -3.82
C MET A 103 -25.20 11.81 -3.53
N ILE A 104 -25.91 12.59 -2.72
CA ILE A 104 -27.33 12.32 -2.45
C ILE A 104 -28.15 12.54 -3.75
N GLY A 105 -29.04 11.61 -4.06
CA GLY A 105 -29.95 11.64 -5.20
C GLY A 105 -30.77 10.36 -5.34
N PRO A 106 -31.58 10.21 -6.41
CA PRO A 106 -31.91 11.23 -7.41
C PRO A 106 -32.92 12.31 -6.90
N PRO A 107 -32.91 13.54 -7.49
CA PRO A 107 -31.98 13.97 -8.53
C PRO A 107 -30.59 14.25 -7.94
N PHE A 108 -29.56 13.71 -8.60
CA PHE A 108 -28.17 14.01 -8.24
C PHE A 108 -27.81 15.46 -8.61
N PRO A 109 -26.81 16.08 -7.96
CA PRO A 109 -26.39 17.45 -8.26
C PRO A 109 -25.94 17.62 -9.72
N GLU A 110 -26.39 18.68 -10.38
CA GLU A 110 -25.98 18.97 -11.76
C GLU A 110 -24.54 19.47 -11.82
N ALA A 111 -23.71 18.82 -12.63
CA ALA A 111 -22.32 19.23 -12.80
C ALA A 111 -22.21 20.65 -13.35
N ARG A 112 -23.08 21.03 -14.30
CA ARG A 112 -23.11 22.39 -14.88
C ARG A 112 -23.59 23.47 -13.91
N ALA A 113 -24.42 23.12 -12.92
CA ALA A 113 -24.87 24.08 -11.93
C ALA A 113 -23.84 24.29 -10.82
N VAL A 114 -23.14 23.23 -10.43
CA VAL A 114 -22.19 23.24 -9.31
C VAL A 114 -20.78 23.67 -9.76
N ALA A 115 -20.32 23.18 -10.91
CA ALA A 115 -18.97 23.41 -11.42
C ALA A 115 -18.99 23.64 -12.96
N PRO A 116 -19.66 24.71 -13.43
CA PRO A 116 -19.82 25.00 -14.86
C PRO A 116 -18.50 25.07 -15.65
N THR A 117 -17.49 25.75 -15.12
CA THR A 117 -16.18 25.94 -15.74
C THR A 117 -15.40 24.63 -15.77
N ALA A 118 -15.23 23.96 -14.63
CA ALA A 118 -14.53 22.67 -14.59
C ALA A 118 -15.22 21.63 -15.49
N TYR A 119 -16.56 21.53 -15.43
CA TYR A 119 -17.30 20.57 -16.24
C TYR A 119 -17.19 20.83 -17.75
N THR A 120 -17.26 22.10 -18.17
CA THR A 120 -17.15 22.46 -19.59
C THR A 120 -15.75 22.20 -20.13
N SER A 121 -14.72 22.33 -19.30
CA SER A 121 -13.32 22.12 -19.71
C SER A 121 -13.03 20.68 -20.14
N PHE A 122 -13.84 19.69 -19.76
CA PHE A 122 -13.70 18.31 -20.27
C PHE A 122 -13.91 18.20 -21.80
N ALA A 123 -14.59 19.18 -22.41
CA ALA A 123 -14.75 19.23 -23.87
C ALA A 123 -13.43 19.58 -24.59
N GLU A 124 -12.50 20.24 -23.90
CA GLU A 124 -11.19 20.63 -24.43
C GLU A 124 -10.32 19.41 -24.69
N ILE A 125 -9.66 19.37 -25.85
CA ILE A 125 -8.86 18.22 -26.31
C ILE A 125 -7.81 17.80 -25.28
N GLN A 126 -7.17 18.77 -24.63
CA GLN A 126 -6.13 18.55 -23.61
C GLN A 126 -6.62 17.88 -22.32
N ASN A 127 -7.91 18.00 -22.01
CA ASN A 127 -8.51 17.48 -20.78
C ASN A 127 -9.26 16.15 -21.00
N ARG A 128 -9.43 15.72 -22.26
CA ARG A 128 -10.16 14.48 -22.58
C ARG A 128 -9.51 13.26 -21.94
N GLY A 129 -10.29 12.56 -21.12
CA GLY A 129 -9.86 11.36 -20.41
C GLY A 129 -8.88 11.65 -19.27
N ASN A 130 -8.82 12.89 -18.78
CA ASN A 130 -7.95 13.34 -17.71
C ASN A 130 -8.77 13.93 -16.55
N VAL A 131 -8.14 14.19 -15.39
CA VAL A 131 -8.80 14.92 -14.30
C VAL A 131 -8.65 16.44 -14.47
N VAL A 132 -9.70 17.16 -14.10
CA VAL A 132 -9.77 18.63 -14.10
C VAL A 132 -9.98 19.10 -12.67
N GLU A 133 -9.28 20.15 -12.28
CA GLU A 133 -9.44 20.76 -10.97
C GLU A 133 -10.62 21.73 -10.97
N ALA A 134 -11.50 21.60 -9.97
CA ALA A 134 -12.43 22.65 -9.59
C ALA A 134 -11.73 23.58 -8.60
N LEU A 135 -11.74 24.88 -8.90
CA LEU A 135 -11.04 25.91 -8.12
C LEU A 135 -12.03 26.97 -7.62
N GLY A 136 -11.59 27.78 -6.65
CA GLY A 136 -12.38 28.92 -6.16
C GLY A 136 -13.77 28.54 -5.65
N GLU A 137 -14.80 29.22 -6.15
CA GLU A 137 -16.20 28.97 -5.76
C GLU A 137 -16.69 27.57 -6.15
N GLU A 138 -16.29 27.03 -7.30
CA GLU A 138 -16.72 25.68 -7.71
C GLU A 138 -16.24 24.62 -6.71
N ARG A 139 -15.01 24.79 -6.21
CA ARG A 139 -14.50 23.94 -5.13
C ARG A 139 -15.36 24.06 -3.88
N ALA A 140 -15.70 25.28 -3.47
CA ALA A 140 -16.53 25.49 -2.28
C ALA A 140 -17.92 24.87 -2.43
N LEU A 141 -18.54 25.01 -3.60
CA LEU A 141 -19.83 24.42 -3.92
C LEU A 141 -19.78 22.89 -3.91
N ILE A 142 -18.77 22.27 -4.53
CA ILE A 142 -18.57 20.81 -4.50
C ILE A 142 -18.40 20.32 -3.06
N MET A 143 -17.57 21.00 -2.26
CA MET A 143 -17.30 20.59 -0.88
C MET A 143 -18.51 20.77 0.05
N ALA A 144 -19.49 21.59 -0.33
CA ALA A 144 -20.73 21.81 0.41
C ALA A 144 -21.84 20.80 0.04
N LEU A 145 -21.62 19.94 -0.95
CA LEU A 145 -22.61 18.95 -1.35
C LEU A 145 -22.86 17.93 -0.23
N ALA A 146 -24.13 17.55 -0.07
CA ALA A 146 -24.51 16.47 0.83
C ALA A 146 -24.12 15.12 0.21
N VAL A 147 -23.48 14.28 1.02
CA VAL A 147 -22.97 12.97 0.60
C VAL A 147 -23.28 11.90 1.65
N GLU A 148 -23.43 10.67 1.18
CA GLU A 148 -23.49 9.47 2.02
C GLU A 148 -22.13 8.75 1.93
N ARG A 149 -21.39 8.67 3.03
CA ARG A 149 -20.12 7.92 3.07
C ARG A 149 -20.42 6.42 3.00
N ILE A 150 -19.65 5.72 2.17
CA ILE A 150 -19.77 4.27 2.03
C ILE A 150 -18.44 3.59 2.37
N ALA A 151 -18.52 2.41 2.96
CA ALA A 151 -17.36 1.56 3.22
C ALA A 151 -17.19 0.57 2.07
N LEU A 152 -16.06 0.64 1.36
CA LEU A 152 -15.76 -0.24 0.24
C LEU A 152 -15.05 -1.53 0.71
N LYS A 153 -15.43 -2.66 0.12
CA LYS A 153 -14.70 -3.93 0.25
C LYS A 153 -13.53 -3.97 -0.71
N LEU A 154 -12.37 -3.57 -0.21
CA LEU A 154 -11.12 -3.59 -0.99
C LEU A 154 -10.60 -5.02 -1.17
N ALA A 155 -9.96 -5.30 -2.30
CA ALA A 155 -9.28 -6.58 -2.50
C ALA A 155 -8.17 -6.82 -1.46
N GLU A 156 -7.93 -8.08 -1.10
CA GLU A 156 -6.95 -8.46 -0.07
C GLU A 156 -5.54 -7.87 -0.28
N PRO A 157 -4.97 -7.81 -1.52
CA PRO A 157 -3.68 -7.19 -1.74
C PRO A 157 -3.66 -5.69 -1.40
N VAL A 158 -4.77 -4.98 -1.67
CA VAL A 158 -4.93 -3.56 -1.36
C VAL A 158 -5.06 -3.38 0.15
N GLN A 159 -5.88 -4.20 0.82
CA GLN A 159 -6.02 -4.16 2.28
C GLN A 159 -4.67 -4.39 2.97
N ARG A 160 -3.88 -5.36 2.50
CA ARG A 160 -2.53 -5.63 3.01
C ARG A 160 -1.62 -4.42 2.87
N TYR A 161 -1.60 -3.78 1.71
CA TYR A 161 -0.83 -2.55 1.50
C TYR A 161 -1.28 -1.41 2.44
N MET A 162 -2.59 -1.20 2.58
CA MET A 162 -3.11 -0.16 3.47
C MET A 162 -2.75 -0.41 4.93
N ASN A 163 -2.78 -1.67 5.37
CA ASN A 163 -2.36 -2.04 6.72
C ASN A 163 -0.86 -1.77 6.94
N LEU A 164 -0.01 -2.17 5.98
CA LEU A 164 1.43 -1.87 5.98
C LEU A 164 1.70 -0.37 6.16
N MET A 165 1.03 0.46 5.35
CA MET A 165 1.19 1.92 5.40
C MET A 165 0.68 2.52 6.70
N ARG A 166 -0.41 1.98 7.27
CA ARG A 166 -0.95 2.43 8.55
C ARG A 166 0.02 2.16 9.70
N SER A 167 0.68 1.00 9.71
CA SER A 167 1.74 0.69 10.67
C SER A 167 2.96 1.62 10.53
N ALA A 168 3.28 2.06 9.31
CA ALA A 168 4.37 3.01 9.04
C ALA A 168 4.10 4.46 9.51
N LEU A 169 2.84 4.82 9.81
CA LEU A 169 2.44 6.15 10.27
C LEU A 169 2.61 6.37 11.78
N ILE A 170 2.66 5.30 12.58
CA ILE A 170 2.78 5.36 14.05
C ILE A 170 4.04 4.64 14.61
N PRO A 171 5.22 4.59 13.94
CA PRO A 171 6.38 4.02 14.58
C PRO A 171 6.95 4.95 15.63
N ASP A 172 7.42 4.37 16.73
CA ASP A 172 8.43 4.99 17.57
C ASP A 172 9.57 5.48 16.68
N LYS A 173 10.03 6.72 16.89
CA LYS A 173 11.10 7.35 16.12
C LYS A 173 12.34 6.45 16.01
N THR A 174 12.63 5.67 17.05
CA THR A 174 13.75 4.73 17.08
C THR A 174 13.55 3.54 16.13
N VAL A 175 12.35 2.95 16.11
CA VAL A 175 11.97 1.86 15.21
C VAL A 175 12.02 2.34 13.76
N LYS A 176 11.52 3.54 13.48
CA LYS A 176 11.55 4.12 12.12
C LYS A 176 12.98 4.29 11.60
N GLN A 177 13.90 4.77 12.45
CA GLN A 177 15.32 4.93 12.08
C GLN A 177 15.97 3.58 11.77
N GLU A 178 15.73 2.58 12.61
CA GLU A 178 16.28 1.25 12.38
C GLU A 178 15.64 0.56 11.16
N ALA A 179 14.33 0.75 10.93
CA ALA A 179 13.65 0.25 9.75
C ALA A 179 14.24 0.84 8.46
N TYR A 180 14.49 2.15 8.44
CA TYR A 180 15.17 2.83 7.34
C TYR A 180 16.57 2.26 7.11
N ARG A 181 17.38 2.14 8.17
CA ARG A 181 18.73 1.56 8.10
C ARG A 181 18.71 0.11 7.58
N ILE A 182 17.76 -0.70 8.01
CA ILE A 182 17.61 -2.09 7.55
C ILE A 182 17.22 -2.11 6.06
N ALA A 183 16.27 -1.28 5.64
CA ALA A 183 15.84 -1.18 4.25
C ALA A 183 17.01 -0.77 3.32
N GLU A 184 17.79 0.24 3.70
CA GLU A 184 18.99 0.64 2.95
C GLU A 184 20.01 -0.51 2.85
N ASN A 185 20.24 -1.25 3.94
CA ASN A 185 21.13 -2.41 3.91
C ASN A 185 20.63 -3.53 2.98
N ILE A 186 19.32 -3.72 2.86
CA ILE A 186 18.73 -4.67 1.90
C ILE A 186 18.96 -4.17 0.47
N LEU A 187 18.65 -2.90 0.18
CA LEU A 187 18.83 -2.30 -1.15
C LEU A 187 20.29 -2.27 -1.59
N ASP A 188 21.23 -1.97 -0.69
CA ASP A 188 22.66 -2.01 -0.99
C ASP A 188 23.15 -3.44 -1.27
N ARG A 189 22.62 -4.44 -0.56
CA ARG A 189 22.91 -5.85 -0.87
C ARG A 189 22.33 -6.27 -2.23
N LEU A 190 21.20 -5.72 -2.63
CA LEU A 190 20.57 -5.96 -3.93
C LEU A 190 21.39 -5.36 -5.06
N ARG A 191 21.85 -4.10 -4.90
CA ARG A 191 22.73 -3.42 -5.86
C ARG A 191 24.03 -4.19 -6.10
N LYS A 192 24.58 -4.79 -5.04
CA LYS A 192 25.79 -5.64 -5.09
C LYS A 192 25.52 -7.08 -5.53
N GLY A 193 24.25 -7.46 -5.73
CA GLY A 193 23.86 -8.78 -6.22
C GLY A 193 24.35 -8.97 -7.65
N GLY A 194 25.10 -10.05 -7.90
CA GLY A 194 25.75 -10.29 -9.20
C GLY A 194 27.13 -9.64 -9.38
N GLU A 195 27.61 -8.80 -8.45
CA GLU A 195 29.01 -8.34 -8.47
C GLU A 195 29.95 -9.46 -8.00
N VAL A 196 31.06 -9.63 -8.73
CA VAL A 196 32.11 -10.59 -8.39
C VAL A 196 32.96 -10.03 -7.25
N SER A 197 32.61 -10.36 -6.01
CA SER A 197 33.57 -10.39 -4.90
C SER A 197 34.20 -11.79 -4.84
N SER A 198 35.10 -12.07 -3.89
CA SER A 198 35.71 -13.41 -3.72
C SER A 198 34.72 -14.58 -3.63
N ARG A 199 33.41 -14.31 -3.48
CA ARG A 199 32.28 -15.19 -3.78
C ARG A 199 31.22 -14.40 -4.59
N LEU A 200 30.51 -15.09 -5.50
CA LEU A 200 29.33 -14.56 -6.21
C LEU A 200 28.24 -14.17 -5.20
N ASN A 201 27.85 -12.90 -5.18
CA ASN A 201 26.73 -12.43 -4.37
C ASN A 201 25.41 -12.92 -5.00
N PRO A 202 24.52 -13.58 -4.24
CA PRO A 202 23.25 -14.07 -4.77
C PRO A 202 22.36 -12.90 -5.20
N VAL A 203 21.70 -13.05 -6.35
CA VAL A 203 20.65 -12.13 -6.81
C VAL A 203 19.48 -12.25 -5.85
N ARG A 204 18.95 -11.10 -5.41
CA ARG A 204 17.81 -11.00 -4.50
C ARG A 204 16.76 -10.07 -5.11
N ALA A 205 15.54 -10.08 -4.57
CA ALA A 205 14.52 -9.09 -4.92
C ALA A 205 13.87 -8.52 -3.65
N ALA A 206 13.47 -7.25 -3.69
CA ALA A 206 12.71 -6.61 -2.63
C ALA A 206 11.76 -5.55 -3.19
N PRO A 207 10.73 -5.15 -2.41
CA PRO A 207 9.92 -3.97 -2.71
C PRO A 207 10.75 -2.67 -2.78
N ASN A 208 10.11 -1.57 -3.18
CA ASN A 208 10.73 -0.25 -3.13
C ASN A 208 11.05 0.18 -1.66
N LEU A 209 11.81 1.26 -1.49
CA LEU A 209 12.26 1.71 -0.17
C LEU A 209 11.10 2.00 0.81
N SER A 210 10.05 2.68 0.35
CA SER A 210 8.89 3.00 1.21
C SER A 210 8.15 1.74 1.66
N ASP A 211 7.95 0.80 0.75
CA ASP A 211 7.25 -0.46 1.03
C ASP A 211 8.10 -1.34 1.97
N LEU A 212 9.42 -1.35 1.80
CA LEU A 212 10.34 -2.05 2.71
C LEU A 212 10.30 -1.46 4.13
N ILE A 213 10.33 -0.13 4.27
CA ILE A 213 10.26 0.53 5.58
C ILE A 213 8.93 0.18 6.26
N ALA A 214 7.82 0.23 5.52
CA ALA A 214 6.50 -0.14 6.03
C ALA A 214 6.47 -1.61 6.48
N LEU A 215 6.98 -2.51 5.64
CA LEU A 215 7.06 -3.94 5.95
C LEU A 215 7.91 -4.24 7.19
N ILE A 216 9.10 -3.65 7.29
CA ILE A 216 9.99 -3.85 8.45
C ILE A 216 9.33 -3.32 9.72
N THR A 217 8.65 -2.17 9.63
CA THR A 217 7.95 -1.56 10.75
C THR A 217 6.81 -2.46 11.23
N GLN A 218 5.97 -2.96 10.32
CA GLN A 218 4.89 -3.90 10.64
C GLN A 218 5.46 -5.19 11.26
N LYS A 219 6.48 -5.81 10.65
CA LYS A 219 7.10 -7.03 11.20
C LYS A 219 7.60 -6.81 12.63
N TRP A 220 8.28 -5.70 12.86
CA TRP A 220 8.83 -5.38 14.18
C TRP A 220 7.74 -5.12 15.20
N GLN A 221 6.82 -4.20 14.93
CA GLN A 221 5.86 -3.71 15.93
C GLN A 221 4.63 -4.61 16.07
N ASP A 222 4.08 -5.06 14.95
CA ASP A 222 2.79 -5.74 14.91
C ASP A 222 2.94 -7.25 14.97
N ASP A 223 3.78 -7.83 14.12
CA ASP A 223 3.90 -9.28 14.03
C ASP A 223 4.75 -9.84 15.18
N GLN A 224 5.91 -9.22 15.43
CA GLN A 224 6.87 -9.71 16.42
C GLN A 224 6.80 -9.01 17.78
N LYS A 225 5.95 -7.99 17.93
CA LYS A 225 5.75 -7.22 19.18
C LYS A 225 7.06 -6.76 19.82
N GLY A 226 7.99 -6.27 19.00
CA GLY A 226 9.30 -5.78 19.46
C GLY A 226 10.29 -6.87 19.87
N LYS A 227 10.06 -8.13 19.50
CA LYS A 227 10.93 -9.27 19.86
C LYS A 227 11.66 -9.84 18.64
N CYS A 228 12.85 -10.38 18.88
CA CYS A 228 13.63 -11.09 17.88
C CYS A 228 12.91 -12.37 17.48
N ALA A 229 12.69 -12.59 16.19
CA ALA A 229 11.97 -13.77 15.69
C ALA A 229 12.70 -15.09 15.99
N LEU A 230 14.01 -15.06 16.26
CA LEU A 230 14.82 -16.25 16.53
C LEU A 230 14.97 -16.57 18.02
N CYS A 231 15.34 -15.59 18.84
CA CYS A 231 15.62 -15.81 20.27
C CYS A 231 14.51 -15.31 21.21
N GLY A 232 13.52 -14.58 20.71
CA GLY A 232 12.45 -13.98 21.51
C GLY A 232 12.88 -12.77 22.38
N GLY A 233 14.16 -12.43 22.42
CA GLY A 233 14.66 -11.27 23.16
C GLY A 233 14.24 -9.93 22.54
N SER A 234 14.18 -8.87 23.34
CA SER A 234 13.74 -7.55 22.87
C SER A 234 14.64 -6.97 21.78
N LEU A 235 14.02 -6.43 20.73
CA LEU A 235 14.67 -5.65 19.68
C LEU A 235 14.65 -4.18 20.11
N VAL A 236 15.84 -3.63 20.32
CA VAL A 236 16.03 -2.23 20.70
C VAL A 236 17.17 -1.63 19.89
N GLN A 237 17.12 -0.32 19.69
CA GLN A 237 18.28 0.39 19.18
C GLN A 237 19.41 0.27 20.20
N THR A 238 20.58 -0.19 19.76
CA THR A 238 21.70 -0.50 20.63
C THR A 238 23.02 -0.14 19.95
N LYS A 239 24.03 0.16 20.76
CA LYS A 239 25.41 0.33 20.31
C LYS A 239 26.12 -1.02 20.11
N SER A 240 25.56 -2.11 20.66
CA SER A 240 26.12 -3.45 20.48
C SER A 240 25.81 -3.97 19.09
N SER A 241 26.85 -4.14 18.26
CA SER A 241 26.70 -4.69 16.91
C SER A 241 26.02 -6.07 16.92
N MET A 242 26.23 -6.88 17.97
CA MET A 242 25.62 -8.22 18.07
C MET A 242 24.11 -8.18 18.29
N LEU A 243 23.63 -7.22 19.08
CA LEU A 243 22.21 -7.03 19.38
C LEU A 243 21.54 -6.07 18.40
N GLN A 244 22.27 -5.60 17.40
CA GLN A 244 21.71 -4.73 16.37
C GLN A 244 20.61 -5.49 15.59
N PRO A 245 19.43 -4.89 15.42
CA PRO A 245 18.37 -5.46 14.60
C PRO A 245 18.84 -5.70 13.16
N SER A 246 18.53 -6.87 12.60
CA SER A 246 18.99 -7.32 11.29
C SER A 246 17.85 -7.98 10.53
N PRO A 247 17.79 -7.80 9.20
CA PRO A 247 16.85 -8.55 8.37
C PRO A 247 17.35 -9.99 8.23
N ASP A 248 16.46 -10.95 8.43
CA ASP A 248 16.67 -12.37 8.19
C ASP A 248 15.60 -12.90 7.22
N ARG A 249 16.00 -13.86 6.38
CA ARG A 249 15.06 -14.57 5.49
C ARG A 249 14.68 -15.88 6.16
N ILE A 250 13.40 -16.10 6.42
CA ILE A 250 12.90 -17.34 7.05
C ILE A 250 13.43 -18.55 6.28
N ASP A 251 13.21 -18.55 4.96
CA ASP A 251 13.80 -19.47 4.01
C ASP A 251 14.92 -18.78 3.22
N SER A 252 16.16 -19.24 3.47
CA SER A 252 17.35 -18.74 2.79
C SER A 252 17.41 -19.09 1.30
N THR A 253 16.62 -20.05 0.83
CA THR A 253 16.51 -20.41 -0.59
C THR A 253 15.60 -19.46 -1.36
N ASN A 254 14.54 -18.95 -0.71
CA ASN A 254 13.72 -17.88 -1.26
C ASN A 254 14.51 -16.56 -1.26
N VAL A 255 14.81 -16.03 -2.44
CA VAL A 255 15.63 -14.83 -2.65
C VAL A 255 14.91 -13.51 -2.35
N ASN A 256 13.60 -13.56 -2.09
CA ASN A 256 12.77 -12.37 -1.91
C ASN A 256 12.73 -11.92 -0.46
N TYR A 257 12.77 -10.60 -0.26
CA TYR A 257 12.41 -9.94 0.99
C TYR A 257 10.95 -9.47 0.90
N ASP A 258 10.03 -10.42 1.00
CA ASP A 258 8.59 -10.18 1.03
C ASP A 258 8.01 -10.44 2.43
N ASP A 259 6.72 -10.17 2.59
CA ASP A 259 5.99 -10.35 3.85
C ASP A 259 6.04 -11.79 4.40
N LYS A 260 6.18 -12.79 3.53
CA LYS A 260 6.20 -14.21 3.94
C LYS A 260 7.59 -14.68 4.34
N ASN A 261 8.64 -14.01 3.86
CA ASN A 261 10.01 -14.47 4.03
C ASN A 261 10.89 -13.54 4.87
N LEU A 262 10.50 -12.29 5.10
CA LEU A 262 11.26 -11.35 5.92
C LEU A 262 10.86 -11.44 7.40
N GLN A 263 11.86 -11.50 8.28
CA GLN A 263 11.70 -11.33 9.73
C GLN A 263 12.85 -10.50 10.33
N ILE A 264 12.63 -9.90 11.51
CA ILE A 264 13.62 -9.07 12.20
C ILE A 264 14.24 -9.84 13.36
N THR A 265 15.58 -9.87 13.41
CA THR A 265 16.34 -10.66 14.38
C THR A 265 17.49 -9.84 14.95
N HIS A 266 18.12 -10.29 16.04
CA HIS A 266 19.45 -9.77 16.39
C HIS A 266 20.48 -10.24 15.38
N LEU A 267 21.45 -9.39 15.04
CA LEU A 267 22.51 -9.72 14.09
C LEU A 267 23.24 -11.01 14.48
N ALA A 268 23.55 -11.21 15.76
CA ALA A 268 24.20 -12.43 16.24
C ALA A 268 23.36 -13.69 15.96
N CYS A 269 22.05 -13.64 16.18
CA CYS A 269 21.15 -14.76 15.90
C CYS A 269 21.13 -15.09 14.40
N ASN A 270 21.05 -14.05 13.55
CA ASN A 270 21.08 -14.22 12.10
C ASN A 270 22.41 -14.84 11.62
N LEU A 271 23.54 -14.35 12.13
CA LEU A 271 24.86 -14.89 11.78
C LEU A 271 25.01 -16.34 12.24
N ALA A 272 24.54 -16.68 13.44
CA ALA A 272 24.58 -18.04 13.96
C ALA A 272 23.72 -18.99 13.11
N LYS A 273 22.46 -18.60 12.82
CA LYS A 273 21.58 -19.36 11.93
C LYS A 273 22.21 -19.58 10.55
N ASN A 274 22.80 -18.55 9.95
CA ASN A 274 23.41 -18.69 8.62
C ASN A 274 24.65 -19.60 8.62
N LYS A 275 25.37 -19.68 9.74
CA LYS A 275 26.58 -20.50 9.85
C LYS A 275 26.28 -21.97 10.15
N TRP A 276 25.29 -22.23 11.01
CA TRP A 276 25.03 -23.57 11.56
C TRP A 276 23.66 -24.14 11.20
N GLY A 277 22.80 -23.37 10.54
CA GLY A 277 21.42 -23.76 10.29
C GLY A 277 20.51 -23.50 11.49
N ILE A 278 19.20 -23.58 11.24
CA ILE A 278 18.19 -23.24 12.24
C ILE A 278 18.03 -24.30 13.34
N SER A 279 18.29 -25.58 13.02
CA SER A 279 18.17 -26.69 13.98
C SER A 279 19.23 -26.56 15.08
N ASP A 280 20.50 -26.56 14.69
CA ASP A 280 21.64 -26.44 15.61
C ASP A 280 21.57 -25.15 16.44
N PHE A 281 21.12 -24.05 15.82
CA PHE A 281 20.91 -22.79 16.54
C PHE A 281 19.82 -22.91 17.62
N LYS A 282 18.69 -23.58 17.33
CA LYS A 282 17.61 -23.78 18.31
C LYS A 282 18.04 -24.69 19.46
N ASP A 283 18.79 -25.74 19.17
CA ASP A 283 19.31 -26.65 20.19
C ASP A 283 20.27 -25.91 21.12
N TRP A 284 21.18 -25.11 20.57
CA TRP A 284 22.07 -24.25 21.35
C TRP A 284 21.29 -23.22 22.20
N LEU A 285 20.29 -22.56 21.60
CA LEU A 285 19.48 -21.57 22.31
C LEU A 285 18.73 -22.19 23.49
N ALA A 286 18.21 -23.41 23.34
CA ALA A 286 17.53 -24.14 24.41
C ALA A 286 18.46 -24.39 25.61
N ILE A 287 19.73 -24.74 25.35
CA ILE A 287 20.74 -24.94 26.41
C ILE A 287 21.01 -23.62 27.15
N VAL A 288 21.20 -22.53 26.41
CA VAL A 288 21.48 -21.20 26.99
C VAL A 288 20.31 -20.72 27.85
N GLN A 289 19.07 -20.91 27.38
CA GLN A 289 17.87 -20.53 28.11
C GLN A 289 17.63 -21.40 29.35
N ALA A 290 17.88 -22.71 29.26
CA ALA A 290 17.82 -23.61 30.40
C ALA A 290 18.85 -23.24 31.49
N GLY A 291 20.06 -22.85 31.09
CA GLY A 291 21.10 -22.38 32.00
C GLY A 291 20.73 -21.07 32.72
N ALA A 292 20.03 -20.15 32.04
CA ALA A 292 19.53 -18.91 32.65
C ALA A 292 18.43 -19.19 33.70
N LEU A 293 17.49 -20.08 33.40
CA LEU A 293 16.43 -20.47 34.35
C LEU A 293 16.98 -21.19 35.58
N ALA A 294 18.04 -21.99 35.42
CA ALA A 294 18.71 -22.67 36.53
C ALA A 294 19.48 -21.71 37.45
N SER A 295 19.94 -20.56 36.94
CA SER A 295 20.68 -19.56 37.73
C SER A 295 19.74 -18.63 38.52
N ASP A 296 18.55 -18.33 38.01
CA ASP A 296 17.54 -17.56 38.75
C ASP A 296 17.01 -18.31 39.99
N GLN A 297 16.89 -19.64 39.95
CA GLN A 297 16.47 -20.45 41.12
C GLN A 297 17.53 -20.53 42.23
N ILE A 298 18.79 -20.23 41.94
CA ILE A 298 19.87 -20.20 42.95
C ILE A 298 19.91 -18.82 43.63
N GLY A 299 19.45 -17.76 42.95
CA GLY A 299 19.37 -16.41 43.50
C GLY A 299 18.27 -16.21 44.55
N GLU A 300 17.16 -16.95 44.46
CA GLU A 300 16.05 -16.89 45.44
C GLU A 300 16.30 -17.71 46.73
N ARG A 301 17.43 -18.43 46.82
CA ARG A 301 17.80 -19.23 48.02
C ARG A 301 18.96 -18.62 48.83
N ARG A 302 19.26 -17.33 48.68
CA ARG A 302 20.22 -16.60 49.51
C ARG A 302 19.57 -15.47 50.29
#